data_AF-A0A8S3XV83-F1
#
_entry.id   AF-A0A8S3XV83-F1
#
_cell.length_a   1.000
_cell.length_b   1.000
_cell.length_c   1.000
_cell.angle_alpha   90.00
_cell.angle_beta   90.00
_cell.angle_gamma   90.00
#
_symmetry.space_group_name_H-M   'P 1'
#
loop_
_entity.id
_entity.type
_entity.pdbx_description
1 polymer ?
#
loop_
_entity_poly.entity_id
_entity_poly.type
_entity_poly.pdbx_seq_one_letter_code
_entity_poly.pdbx_strand_id
1 'polypeptide(L)'
;MVGTLRLNRKHLPKDLVTQKLKKGEIIATETTDEKIGVTKWKDKRVVTTLSTVHSAKKMTAVKTKRGQVIFKPDSVVDYNTGKSSIDETNHLQSAEKLLGAAEELLEAAKKLLDPATSIFW
;
A
#
# COMPACT_ATOMS: atom_id res chain seq x y z
N MET A 1 -14.87 -3.02 3.09
CA MET A 1 -13.71 -2.10 3.14
C MET A 1 -12.58 -2.73 3.94
N VAL A 2 -11.32 -2.42 3.63
CA VAL A 2 -10.14 -2.80 4.41
C VAL A 2 -9.22 -1.60 4.59
N GLY A 3 -8.69 -1.41 5.79
CA GLY A 3 -7.72 -0.35 6.08
C GLY A 3 -6.72 -0.76 7.16
N THR A 4 -5.69 0.06 7.33
CA THR A 4 -4.71 -0.12 8.42
C THR A 4 -5.10 0.70 9.64
N LEU A 5 -4.80 0.18 10.83
CA LEU A 5 -5.15 0.80 12.10
C LEU A 5 -3.90 0.97 12.98
N ARG A 6 -3.78 2.12 13.65
CA ARG A 6 -2.75 2.32 14.68
C ARG A 6 -3.27 1.81 16.02
N LEU A 7 -2.44 1.04 16.75
CA LEU A 7 -2.81 0.42 18.03
C LEU A 7 -3.03 1.42 19.18
N ASN A 8 -2.63 2.67 19.02
CA ASN A 8 -2.87 3.74 20.00
C ASN A 8 -4.24 4.44 19.85
N ARG A 9 -5.12 3.90 19.00
CA ARG A 9 -6.50 4.40 18.83
C ARG A 9 -7.37 4.00 20.02
N LYS A 10 -8.30 4.88 20.39
CA LYS A 10 -9.29 4.62 21.45
C LYS A 10 -10.20 3.45 21.06
N HIS A 11 -10.79 2.80 22.07
CA HIS A 11 -11.78 1.70 21.93
C HIS A 11 -11.25 0.38 21.39
N LEU A 12 -9.93 0.16 21.37
CA LEU A 12 -9.37 -1.16 21.10
C LEU A 12 -9.31 -2.01 22.37
N PRO A 13 -9.68 -3.31 22.29
CA PRO A 13 -9.50 -4.24 23.40
C PRO A 13 -8.05 -4.25 23.89
N LYS A 14 -7.84 -4.07 25.20
CA LYS A 14 -6.50 -3.99 25.78
C LYS A 14 -5.69 -5.26 25.47
N ASP A 15 -6.30 -6.42 25.54
CA ASP A 15 -5.65 -7.71 25.30
C ASP A 15 -5.10 -7.81 23.88
N LEU A 16 -5.85 -7.31 22.88
CA LEU A 16 -5.38 -7.23 21.51
C LEU A 16 -4.17 -6.29 21.38
N VAL A 17 -4.19 -5.15 22.08
CA VAL A 17 -3.10 -4.16 22.02
C VAL A 17 -1.83 -4.66 22.72
N THR A 18 -1.95 -5.25 23.90
CA THR A 18 -0.82 -5.64 24.76
C THR A 18 -0.17 -6.96 24.35
N GLN A 19 -0.91 -7.86 23.69
CA GLN A 19 -0.38 -9.17 23.31
C GLN A 19 0.85 -9.07 22.40
N LYS A 20 1.93 -9.72 22.80
CA LYS A 20 3.16 -9.85 22.01
C LYS A 20 3.06 -11.08 21.13
N LEU A 21 3.21 -10.88 19.83
CA LEU A 21 3.17 -11.96 18.83
C LEU A 21 4.58 -12.42 18.45
N LYS A 22 4.73 -13.69 18.12
CA LYS A 22 5.85 -14.22 17.33
C LYS A 22 5.58 -14.05 15.84
N LYS A 23 6.62 -14.19 15.01
CA LYS A 23 6.48 -14.09 13.55
C LYS A 23 5.52 -15.18 13.05
N GLY A 24 4.55 -14.80 12.23
CA GLY A 24 3.50 -15.67 11.69
C GLY A 24 2.23 -15.71 12.55
N GLU A 25 2.29 -15.28 13.81
CA GLU A 25 1.13 -15.32 14.70
C GLU A 25 0.13 -14.19 14.39
N ILE A 26 -1.13 -14.49 14.70
CA ILE A 26 -2.29 -13.62 14.51
C ILE A 26 -3.14 -13.63 15.79
N ILE A 27 -3.60 -12.45 16.22
CA ILE A 27 -4.76 -12.29 17.09
C ILE A 27 -5.77 -11.42 16.36
N ALA A 28 -7.05 -11.73 16.53
CA ALA A 28 -8.11 -10.94 15.94
C ALA A 28 -9.35 -10.93 16.83
N THR A 29 -10.08 -9.82 16.76
CA THR A 29 -11.38 -9.60 17.43
C THR A 29 -12.38 -9.15 16.39
N GLU A 30 -13.60 -9.64 16.46
CA GLU A 30 -14.66 -9.32 15.50
C GLU A 30 -15.93 -8.99 16.28
N THR A 31 -16.59 -7.89 15.92
CA THR A 31 -17.89 -7.53 16.50
C THR A 31 -18.95 -8.44 15.91
N THR A 32 -19.75 -9.08 16.76
CA THR A 32 -20.82 -10.02 16.36
C THR A 32 -21.88 -9.36 15.47
N ASP A 33 -22.19 -8.08 15.72
CA ASP A 33 -23.33 -7.40 15.11
C ASP A 33 -22.98 -6.73 13.77
N GLU A 34 -21.80 -6.12 13.66
CA GLU A 34 -21.43 -5.26 12.52
C GLU A 34 -20.41 -5.92 11.56
N LYS A 35 -19.98 -7.16 11.84
CA LYS A 35 -18.93 -7.88 11.06
C LYS A 35 -17.66 -7.05 10.86
N ILE A 36 -17.34 -6.19 11.84
CA ILE A 36 -16.11 -5.40 11.84
C ILE A 36 -15.04 -6.20 12.57
N GLY A 37 -14.02 -6.61 11.82
CA GLY A 37 -12.87 -7.36 12.31
C GLY A 37 -11.64 -6.48 12.46
N VAL A 38 -10.99 -6.54 13.62
CA VAL A 38 -9.63 -6.05 13.83
C VAL A 38 -8.68 -7.23 13.86
N THR A 39 -7.68 -7.22 12.98
CA THR A 39 -6.63 -8.23 12.91
C THR A 39 -5.29 -7.62 13.31
N LYS A 40 -4.54 -8.28 14.19
CA LYS A 40 -3.15 -7.96 14.52
C LYS A 40 -2.30 -9.18 14.17
N TRP A 41 -1.38 -8.99 13.22
CA TRP A 41 -0.52 -10.04 12.70
C TRP A 41 0.94 -9.58 12.69
N LYS A 42 1.88 -10.49 12.89
CA LYS A 42 3.30 -10.15 12.89
C LYS A 42 4.07 -10.88 11.79
N ASP A 43 4.61 -10.12 10.86
CA ASP A 43 5.66 -10.59 9.95
C ASP A 43 7.03 -10.12 10.46
N LYS A 44 7.77 -9.29 9.70
CA LYS A 44 8.94 -8.56 10.22
C LYS A 44 8.54 -7.50 11.23
N ARG A 45 7.36 -6.91 11.07
CA ARG A 45 6.74 -5.92 11.97
C ARG A 45 5.30 -6.33 12.25
N VAL A 46 4.73 -5.76 13.32
CA VAL A 46 3.31 -5.90 13.60
C VAL A 46 2.52 -5.05 12.59
N VAL A 47 1.54 -5.68 11.95
CA VAL A 47 0.57 -5.06 11.07
C VAL A 47 -0.79 -5.20 11.74
N THR A 48 -1.56 -4.12 11.76
CA THR A 48 -2.93 -4.12 12.28
C THR A 48 -3.87 -3.59 11.22
N THR A 49 -4.91 -4.35 10.91
CA THR A 49 -5.94 -4.03 9.92
C THR A 49 -7.32 -4.00 10.54
N LEU A 50 -8.18 -3.16 9.97
CA LEU A 50 -9.61 -3.09 10.24
C LEU A 50 -10.32 -3.48 8.94
N SER A 51 -11.24 -4.44 9.01
CA SER A 51 -12.00 -4.91 7.85
C SER A 51 -13.48 -5.06 8.17
N THR A 52 -14.32 -4.77 7.19
CA THR A 52 -15.77 -5.04 7.23
C THR A 52 -16.20 -6.15 6.26
N VAL A 53 -15.23 -6.80 5.60
CA VAL A 53 -15.47 -7.76 4.51
C VAL A 53 -14.76 -9.10 4.72
N HIS A 54 -13.71 -9.13 5.53
CA HIS A 54 -12.98 -10.36 5.85
C HIS A 54 -13.30 -10.82 7.27
N SER A 55 -13.45 -12.13 7.43
CA SER A 55 -13.38 -12.74 8.75
C SER A 55 -12.01 -12.48 9.36
N ALA A 56 -11.98 -12.07 10.63
CA ALA A 56 -10.81 -11.46 11.23
C ALA A 56 -9.61 -12.42 11.40
N LYS A 57 -9.86 -13.74 11.39
CA LYS A 57 -8.84 -14.80 11.55
C LYS A 57 -8.53 -15.56 10.25
N LYS A 58 -9.18 -15.24 9.14
CA LYS A 58 -8.96 -15.97 7.88
C LYS A 58 -7.57 -15.69 7.33
N MET A 59 -6.87 -16.75 6.95
CA MET A 59 -5.51 -16.72 6.44
C MET A 59 -5.47 -17.32 5.03
N THR A 60 -4.72 -16.69 4.14
CA THR A 60 -4.47 -17.14 2.77
C THR A 60 -3.00 -17.51 2.59
N ALA A 61 -2.76 -18.62 1.90
CA ALA A 61 -1.42 -19.03 1.48
C ALA A 61 -0.96 -18.14 0.31
N VAL A 62 0.21 -17.52 0.45
CA VAL A 62 0.80 -16.64 -0.55
C VAL A 62 2.22 -17.10 -0.85
N LYS A 63 2.55 -17.19 -2.13
CA LYS A 63 3.92 -17.47 -2.57
C LYS A 63 4.74 -16.18 -2.57
N THR A 64 5.84 -16.18 -1.83
CA THR A 64 6.79 -15.05 -1.84
C THR A 64 7.56 -15.00 -3.16
N LYS A 65 8.21 -13.85 -3.45
CA LYS A 65 9.11 -13.71 -4.61
C LYS A 65 10.25 -14.74 -4.63
N ARG A 66 10.60 -15.32 -3.48
CA ARG A 66 11.63 -16.37 -3.34
C ARG A 66 11.05 -17.80 -3.41
N GLY A 67 9.77 -17.94 -3.77
CA GLY A 67 9.11 -19.23 -3.93
C GLY A 67 8.59 -19.87 -2.65
N GLN A 68 8.89 -19.32 -1.46
CA GLN A 68 8.39 -19.84 -0.19
C GLN A 68 6.90 -19.55 -0.02
N VAL A 69 6.13 -20.53 0.47
CA VAL A 69 4.73 -20.35 0.83
C VAL A 69 4.63 -19.85 2.26
N ILE A 70 3.92 -18.74 2.46
CA ILE A 70 3.65 -18.16 3.78
C ILE A 70 2.15 -17.89 3.92
N PHE A 71 1.66 -17.91 5.15
CA PHE A 71 0.27 -17.58 5.45
C PHE A 71 0.17 -16.12 5.88
N LYS A 72 -0.73 -15.38 5.24
CA LYS A 72 -1.05 -13.98 5.56
C LYS A 72 -2.54 -13.85 5.85
N PRO A 73 -2.96 -12.90 6.71
CA PRO A 73 -4.38 -12.61 6.86
C PRO A 73 -4.98 -12.14 5.53
N ASP A 74 -6.19 -12.56 5.20
CA ASP A 74 -6.87 -12.15 3.95
C ASP A 74 -6.95 -10.63 3.82
N SER A 75 -7.26 -9.94 4.92
CA SER A 75 -7.31 -8.48 4.96
C SER A 75 -5.98 -7.82 4.59
N VAL A 76 -4.85 -8.46 4.89
CA VAL A 76 -3.52 -7.95 4.50
C VAL A 76 -3.23 -8.22 3.03
N VAL A 77 -3.72 -9.32 2.48
CA VAL A 77 -3.58 -9.63 1.05
C VAL A 77 -4.36 -8.60 0.24
N ASP A 78 -5.65 -8.44 0.53
CA ASP A 78 -6.53 -7.52 -0.20
C ASP A 78 -6.09 -6.06 -0.08
N TYR A 79 -5.66 -5.63 1.11
CA TYR A 79 -5.11 -4.29 1.31
C TYR A 79 -3.89 -4.03 0.41
N ASN A 80 -2.97 -5.00 0.30
CA ASN A 80 -1.77 -4.82 -0.52
C ASN A 80 -2.10 -4.82 -2.01
N THR A 81 -3.04 -5.66 -2.45
CA THR A 81 -3.51 -5.67 -3.85
C THR A 81 -4.14 -4.33 -4.23
N GLY A 82 -4.99 -3.76 -3.38
CA GLY A 82 -5.59 -2.45 -3.65
C GLY A 82 -4.58 -1.29 -3.59
N LYS A 83 -3.58 -1.38 -2.72
CA LYS A 83 -2.57 -0.33 -2.57
C LYS A 83 -1.58 -0.29 -3.73
N SER A 84 -1.16 -1.45 -4.26
CA SER A 84 -0.15 -1.49 -5.34
C SER A 84 -0.60 -0.71 -6.58
N SER A 85 -1.89 -0.73 -6.92
CA SER A 85 -2.41 0.02 -8.06
C SER A 85 -2.26 1.54 -7.93
N ILE A 86 -2.36 2.07 -6.70
CA ILE A 86 -2.19 3.51 -6.45
C ILE A 86 -0.72 3.90 -6.61
N ASP A 87 0.18 3.10 -6.03
CA ASP A 87 1.62 3.37 -6.10
C ASP A 87 2.13 3.29 -7.54
N GLU A 88 1.71 2.28 -8.32
CA GLU A 88 2.05 2.13 -9.74
C GLU A 88 1.59 3.32 -10.58
N THR A 89 0.35 3.76 -10.39
CA THR A 89 -0.20 4.92 -11.12
C THR A 89 0.56 6.20 -10.78
N ASN A 90 0.87 6.42 -9.50
CA ASN A 90 1.65 7.59 -9.08
C ASN A 90 3.07 7.58 -9.67
N HIS A 91 3.70 6.41 -9.77
CA HIS A 91 5.01 6.28 -10.40
C HIS A 91 4.97 6.65 -11.89
N LEU A 92 3.95 6.17 -12.62
CA LEU A 92 3.78 6.50 -14.04
C LEU A 92 3.52 7.99 -14.25
N GLN A 93 2.62 8.59 -13.46
CA GLN A 93 2.33 10.03 -13.54
C GLN A 93 3.58 10.89 -13.28
N SER A 94 4.41 10.49 -12.32
CA SER A 94 5.67 11.19 -12.06
C SER A 94 6.64 11.08 -13.23
N ALA A 95 6.69 9.92 -13.92
CA ALA A 95 7.57 9.72 -15.07
C ALA A 95 7.08 10.51 -16.29
N GLU A 96 5.77 10.48 -16.57
CA GLU A 96 5.14 11.25 -17.66
C GLU A 96 5.39 12.75 -17.51
N LYS A 97 5.29 13.28 -16.28
CA LYS A 97 5.58 14.70 -16.00
C LYS A 97 7.02 15.08 -16.33
N LEU A 98 7.99 14.21 -16.04
CA LEU A 98 9.40 14.44 -16.35
C LEU A 98 9.67 14.39 -17.85
N LEU A 99 9.01 13.46 -18.55
CA LEU A 99 9.11 13.35 -20.00
C LEU A 99 8.57 14.61 -20.69
N GLY A 100 7.38 15.08 -20.29
CA GLY A 100 6.81 16.31 -20.85
C GLY A 100 7.70 17.55 -20.65
N ALA A 101 8.29 17.69 -19.46
CA ALA A 101 9.23 18.79 -19.20
C ALA A 101 10.50 18.70 -20.08
N ALA A 102 10.99 17.50 -20.37
CA ALA A 102 12.13 17.31 -21.26
C ALA A 102 11.77 17.64 -22.73
N GLU A 103 10.56 17.29 -23.16
CA GLU A 103 10.06 17.62 -24.50
C GLU A 103 9.90 19.13 -24.69
N GLU A 104 9.37 19.85 -23.69
CA GLU A 104 9.28 21.32 -23.70
C GLU A 104 10.66 21.98 -23.82
N LEU A 105 11.65 21.51 -23.06
CA LEU A 105 13.03 22.01 -23.14
C LEU A 105 13.67 21.73 -24.50
N LEU A 106 13.44 20.55 -25.07
CA LEU A 106 13.94 20.19 -26.39
C LEU A 106 13.33 21.11 -27.46
N GLU A 107 12.03 21.39 -27.37
CA GLU A 107 11.34 22.28 -28.31
C GLU A 107 11.80 23.73 -28.17
N ALA A 108 12.05 24.20 -26.95
CA ALA A 108 12.66 25.50 -26.72
C ALA A 108 14.08 25.59 -27.29
N ALA A 109 14.89 24.54 -27.11
CA ALA A 109 16.24 24.49 -27.66
C ALA A 109 16.24 24.48 -29.20
N LYS A 110 15.34 23.74 -29.84
CA LYS A 110 15.18 23.74 -31.31
C LYS A 110 14.83 25.13 -31.83
N LYS A 111 13.93 25.87 -31.15
CA LYS A 111 13.58 27.25 -31.53
C LYS A 111 14.76 28.21 -31.45
N LEU A 112 15.66 28.03 -30.47
CA LEU A 112 16.88 28.82 -30.35
C LEU A 112 17.95 28.45 -31.39
N LEU A 113 17.95 27.20 -31.86
CA LEU A 113 18.88 26.70 -32.87
C LEU A 113 18.39 26.93 -34.31
N ASP A 114 17.17 27.42 -34.49
CA ASP A 114 16.56 27.63 -35.80
C ASP A 114 17.22 28.86 -36.47
N PRO A 115 18.00 28.69 -37.57
CA PRO A 115 18.80 29.76 -38.16
C PRO A 115 17.95 30.95 -38.67
N ALA A 116 16.63 30.79 -38.79
CA ALA A 116 15.71 31.88 -39.10
C ALA A 116 15.52 32.90 -37.96
N THR A 117 15.89 32.57 -36.72
CA THR A 117 15.87 33.51 -35.57
C THR A 117 17.16 34.32 -35.41
N SER A 118 18.21 34.02 -36.19
CA SER A 118 19.49 34.76 -36.20
C SER A 118 19.51 35.81 -37.31
N ILE A 119 18.58 36.77 -37.30
CA ILE A 119 18.65 37.95 -38.15
C ILE A 119 18.32 39.18 -37.30
N PHE A 120 19.15 39.51 -36.31
CA PHE A 120 19.28 40.87 -35.74
C PHE A 120 20.60 40.93 -34.94
N TRP A 121 21.70 41.23 -35.64
CA TRP A 121 22.78 42.08 -35.13
C TRP A 121 22.57 43.46 -35.75
#